data_AF-A0A7V7E0J3-F1
#
_entry.id   AF-A0A7V7E0J3-F1
#
_cell.length_a   1.000
_cell.length_b   1.000
_cell.length_c   1.000
_cell.angle_alpha   90.00
_cell.angle_beta   90.00
_cell.angle_gamma   90.00
#
_symmetry.space_group_name_H-M   'P 1'
#
loop_
_entity.id
_entity.type
_entity.pdbx_description
1 polymer ?
#
loop_
_entity_poly.entity_id
_entity_poly.type
_entity_poly.pdbx_seq_one_letter_code
_entity_poly.pdbx_strand_id
1 'polypeptide(L)'
;MKKSEIEIRVMKYFTENMNLLKHLDIAKECANSVFDLKFNDIITDKFEMPSDDEMRKMVGERVPHEFDAKSFVEKGPLDFSGFDDQDVEELLKKVEDICNSLHEAQTVAVAKATISALKKLEKNVKNEIKKIRKKYLS
;
A
#
# COMPACT_ATOMS: atom_id res chain seq x y z
N MET A 1 11.58 26.46 -17.20
CA MET A 1 10.91 25.20 -17.64
C MET A 1 9.40 25.40 -17.61
N LYS A 2 8.60 24.80 -18.50
CA LYS A 2 7.13 24.95 -18.44
C LYS A 2 6.55 24.07 -17.32
N LYS A 3 5.52 24.56 -16.60
CA LYS A 3 4.89 23.85 -15.47
C LYS A 3 4.44 22.41 -15.80
N SER A 4 3.87 22.19 -16.97
CA SER A 4 3.43 20.87 -17.43
C SER A 4 4.57 19.88 -17.62
N GLU A 5 5.78 20.36 -17.93
CA GLU A 5 6.95 19.51 -18.14
C GLU A 5 7.55 19.03 -16.82
N ILE A 6 7.51 19.89 -15.79
CA ILE A 6 7.85 19.54 -14.41
C ILE A 6 6.93 18.41 -13.92
N GLU A 7 5.62 18.61 -14.06
CA GLU A 7 4.61 17.63 -13.61
C GLU A 7 4.81 16.26 -14.27
N ILE A 8 5.06 16.21 -15.58
CA ILE A 8 5.32 14.96 -16.31
C ILE A 8 6.59 14.27 -15.81
N ARG A 9 7.69 15.01 -15.60
CA ARG A 9 8.97 14.42 -15.13
C ARG A 9 8.86 13.89 -13.70
N VAL A 10 8.15 14.61 -12.82
CA VAL A 10 7.86 14.21 -11.45
C VAL A 10 7.01 12.94 -11.44
N MET A 11 5.91 12.92 -12.21
CA MET A 11 5.05 11.73 -12.33
C MET A 11 5.80 10.53 -12.90
N LYS A 12 6.68 10.73 -13.87
CA LYS A 12 7.51 9.66 -14.45
C LYS A 12 8.48 9.09 -13.43
N TYR A 13 9.18 9.94 -12.69
CA TYR A 13 10.08 9.51 -11.61
C TYR A 13 9.33 8.67 -10.56
N PHE A 14 8.14 9.10 -10.12
CA PHE A 14 7.36 8.30 -9.19
C PHE A 14 6.86 6.99 -9.79
N THR A 15 6.42 7.00 -11.04
CA THR A 15 5.96 5.78 -11.73
C THR A 15 7.09 4.75 -11.85
N GLU A 16 8.30 5.19 -12.16
CA GLU A 16 9.47 4.32 -12.29
C GLU A 16 9.98 3.77 -10.95
N ASN A 17 9.72 4.49 -9.85
CA ASN A 17 10.07 4.07 -8.50
C ASN A 17 8.92 3.41 -7.72
N MET A 18 7.72 3.33 -8.28
CA MET A 18 6.59 2.62 -7.67
C MET A 18 6.80 1.11 -7.74
N ASN A 19 7.22 0.51 -6.62
CA ASN A 19 7.44 -0.94 -6.54
C ASN A 19 6.12 -1.69 -6.28
N LEU A 20 5.35 -1.91 -7.34
CA LEU A 20 4.07 -2.65 -7.30
C LEU A 20 4.21 -4.07 -6.72
N LEU A 21 5.33 -4.74 -6.96
CA LEU A 21 5.58 -6.08 -6.42
C LEU A 21 5.74 -6.04 -4.89
N LYS A 22 6.50 -5.08 -4.37
CA LYS A 22 6.64 -4.83 -2.92
C LYS A 22 5.29 -4.58 -2.27
N HIS A 23 4.41 -3.80 -2.92
CA HIS A 23 3.06 -3.54 -2.40
C HIS A 23 2.15 -4.79 -2.39
N LEU A 24 2.28 -5.68 -3.38
CA LEU A 24 1.56 -6.97 -3.39
C LEU A 24 2.04 -7.91 -2.29
N ASP A 25 3.33 -7.93 -2.00
CA ASP A 25 3.88 -8.75 -0.91
C ASP A 25 3.48 -8.20 0.46
N ILE A 26 3.51 -6.89 0.65
CA ILE A 26 2.95 -6.23 1.85
C ILE A 26 1.48 -6.64 2.04
N ALA A 27 0.68 -6.65 0.97
CA ALA A 27 -0.73 -7.06 1.08
C ALA A 27 -0.89 -8.51 1.55
N LYS A 28 -0.05 -9.44 1.07
CA LYS A 28 -0.08 -10.84 1.49
C LYS A 28 0.37 -10.99 2.95
N GLU A 29 1.45 -10.32 3.34
CA GLU A 29 1.97 -10.34 4.71
C GLU A 29 0.95 -9.81 5.71
N CYS A 30 0.28 -8.70 5.38
CA CYS A 30 -0.82 -8.16 6.18
C CYS A 30 -1.98 -9.16 6.27
N ALA A 31 -2.35 -9.81 5.18
CA ALA A 31 -3.44 -10.79 5.17
C ALA A 31 -3.10 -12.00 6.04
N ASN A 32 -1.87 -12.52 5.95
CA ASN A 32 -1.38 -13.61 6.78
C ASN A 32 -1.35 -13.21 8.26
N SER A 33 -0.87 -12.01 8.58
CA SER A 33 -0.83 -11.51 9.95
C SER A 33 -2.23 -11.44 10.58
N VAL A 34 -3.23 -10.96 9.84
CA VAL A 34 -4.62 -10.94 10.33
C VAL A 34 -5.17 -12.37 10.45
N PHE A 35 -4.89 -13.20 9.45
CA PHE A 35 -5.32 -14.60 9.43
C PHE A 35 -4.79 -15.39 10.64
N ASP A 36 -3.51 -15.25 10.97
CA ASP A 36 -2.87 -15.94 12.10
C ASP A 36 -3.46 -15.50 13.43
N LEU A 37 -3.70 -14.19 13.60
CA LEU A 37 -4.33 -13.64 14.81
C LEU A 37 -5.78 -14.09 14.98
N LYS A 38 -6.49 -14.30 13.88
CA LYS A 38 -7.94 -14.59 13.85
C LYS A 38 -8.27 -16.02 13.48
N PHE A 39 -7.26 -16.90 13.41
CA PHE A 39 -7.42 -18.28 12.96
C PHE A 39 -8.53 -19.01 13.74
N ASN A 40 -8.52 -18.92 15.07
CA ASN A 40 -9.53 -19.55 15.92
C ASN A 40 -10.94 -19.05 15.64
N ASP A 41 -11.11 -17.75 15.39
CA ASP A 41 -12.40 -17.17 15.04
C ASP A 41 -12.85 -17.65 13.64
N ILE A 42 -11.90 -17.80 12.70
CA ILE A 42 -12.17 -18.29 11.34
C ILE A 42 -12.65 -19.74 11.37
N ILE A 43 -11.98 -20.61 12.13
CA ILE A 43 -12.34 -22.04 12.21
C ILE A 43 -13.63 -22.30 13.03
N THR A 44 -14.05 -21.34 13.84
CA THR A 44 -15.27 -21.40 14.66
C THR A 44 -16.44 -20.60 14.09
N ASP A 45 -16.32 -20.08 12.86
CA ASP A 45 -17.32 -19.21 12.20
C ASP A 45 -17.69 -17.94 13.00
N LYS A 46 -16.79 -17.47 13.86
CA LYS A 46 -16.92 -16.22 14.62
C LYS A 46 -16.14 -15.05 14.02
N PHE A 47 -15.41 -15.30 12.95
CA PHE A 47 -14.59 -14.26 12.32
C PHE A 47 -15.43 -13.24 11.56
N GLU A 48 -15.21 -11.97 11.92
CA GLU A 48 -15.73 -10.82 11.19
C GLU A 48 -14.61 -10.19 10.37
N MET A 49 -14.86 -9.98 9.09
CA MET A 49 -13.92 -9.34 8.19
C MET A 49 -13.70 -7.88 8.61
N PRO A 50 -12.44 -7.41 8.74
CA PRO A 50 -12.19 -6.00 8.99
C PRO A 50 -12.80 -5.13 7.88
N SER A 51 -13.29 -3.95 8.25
CA SER A 51 -13.73 -2.93 7.31
C SER A 51 -12.56 -2.38 6.50
N ASP A 52 -12.87 -1.72 5.37
CA ASP A 52 -11.86 -1.07 4.52
C ASP A 52 -11.03 -0.04 5.31
N ASP A 53 -11.66 0.71 6.23
CA ASP A 53 -10.97 1.71 7.06
C ASP A 53 -10.06 1.09 8.11
N GLU A 54 -10.49 0.01 8.76
CA GLU A 54 -9.65 -0.73 9.71
C GLU A 54 -8.46 -1.36 8.99
N MET A 55 -8.68 -1.94 7.81
CA MET A 55 -7.60 -2.49 7.01
C MET A 55 -6.63 -1.41 6.56
N ARG A 56 -7.14 -0.26 6.10
CA ARG A 56 -6.30 0.89 5.69
C ARG A 56 -5.38 1.34 6.82
N LYS A 57 -5.90 1.43 8.05
CA LYS A 57 -5.08 1.77 9.23
C LYS A 57 -4.02 0.71 9.52
N MET A 58 -4.37 -0.57 9.47
CA MET A 58 -3.41 -1.67 9.72
C MET A 58 -2.30 -1.74 8.67
N VAL A 59 -2.61 -1.49 7.39
CA VAL A 59 -1.61 -1.56 6.33
C VAL A 59 -0.81 -0.26 6.19
N GLY A 60 -1.38 0.89 6.55
CA GLY A 60 -0.76 2.21 6.36
C GLY A 60 0.63 2.33 6.97
N GLU A 61 0.83 1.79 8.17
CA GLU A 61 2.15 1.78 8.83
C GLU A 61 3.19 0.90 8.12
N ARG A 62 2.73 -0.03 7.27
CA ARG A 62 3.58 -1.00 6.56
C ARG A 62 3.81 -0.63 5.10
N VAL A 63 2.99 0.26 4.54
CA VAL A 63 3.23 0.80 3.21
C VAL A 63 4.37 1.82 3.35
N PRO A 64 5.49 1.65 2.64
CA PRO A 64 6.60 2.58 2.74
C PRO A 64 6.20 3.93 2.13
N HIS A 65 6.57 5.02 2.82
CA HIS A 65 6.56 6.37 2.29
C HIS A 65 8.02 6.73 1.94
N GLU A 66 8.32 6.84 0.64
CA GLU A 66 9.71 6.89 0.16
C GLU A 66 10.13 8.28 -0.35
N PHE A 67 9.37 9.34 -0.08
CA PHE A 67 9.76 10.69 -0.50
C PHE A 67 10.81 11.30 0.44
N ASP A 68 12.00 11.55 -0.09
CA ASP A 68 13.06 12.32 0.55
C ASP A 68 13.36 13.56 -0.31
N ALA A 69 13.01 14.74 0.21
CA ALA A 69 13.23 16.01 -0.48
C ALA A 69 14.72 16.23 -0.81
N LYS A 70 15.64 15.81 0.08
CA LYS A 70 17.08 15.98 -0.16
C LYS A 70 17.56 15.13 -1.31
N SER A 71 17.22 13.84 -1.32
CA SER A 71 17.51 12.96 -2.46
C SER A 71 16.83 13.42 -3.75
N PHE A 72 15.63 14.01 -3.67
CA PHE A 72 14.93 14.54 -4.85
C PHE A 72 15.64 15.75 -5.46
N VAL A 73 16.21 16.65 -4.65
CA VAL A 73 17.02 17.77 -5.15
C VAL A 73 18.36 17.30 -5.73
N GLU A 74 19.04 16.37 -5.05
CA GLU A 74 20.39 15.94 -5.44
C GLU A 74 20.41 14.95 -6.62
N LYS A 75 19.41 14.08 -6.71
CA LYS A 75 19.39 12.93 -7.65
C LYS A 75 18.09 12.82 -8.44
N GLY A 76 17.15 13.74 -8.22
CA GLY A 76 15.85 13.70 -8.86
C GLY A 76 15.87 14.16 -10.32
N PRO A 77 14.71 14.13 -10.97
CA PRO A 77 14.58 14.33 -12.41
C PRO A 77 14.59 15.81 -12.84
N LEU A 78 14.73 16.73 -11.89
CA LEU A 78 14.66 18.18 -12.11
C LEU A 78 16.02 18.82 -11.87
N ASP A 79 16.41 19.69 -12.79
CA ASP A 79 17.52 20.60 -12.59
C ASP A 79 16.99 21.88 -11.95
N PHE A 80 17.45 22.16 -10.73
CA PHE A 80 17.07 23.34 -9.96
C PHE A 80 18.04 24.51 -10.16
N SER A 81 19.09 24.35 -10.97
CA SER A 81 20.04 25.44 -11.23
C SER A 81 19.33 26.60 -11.94
N GLY A 82 19.31 27.77 -11.28
CA GLY A 82 18.67 28.98 -11.79
C GLY A 82 17.25 29.25 -11.28
N PHE A 83 16.72 28.43 -10.37
CA PHE A 83 15.59 28.81 -9.52
C PHE A 83 16.10 29.50 -8.26
N ASP A 84 15.34 30.46 -7.74
CA ASP A 84 15.60 31.00 -6.40
C ASP A 84 15.10 30.04 -5.32
N ASP A 85 15.57 30.22 -4.09
CA ASP A 85 15.27 29.30 -2.98
C ASP A 85 13.77 29.21 -2.70
N GLN A 86 13.02 30.29 -2.96
CA GLN A 86 11.58 30.37 -2.69
C GLN A 86 10.77 29.56 -3.71
N ASP A 87 11.13 29.63 -5.00
CA ASP A 87 10.54 28.83 -6.06
C ASP A 87 10.84 27.33 -5.87
N VAL A 88 12.05 26.99 -5.41
CA VAL A 88 12.43 25.60 -5.10
C VAL A 88 11.59 25.06 -3.94
N GLU A 89 11.41 25.83 -2.88
CA GLU A 89 10.61 25.43 -1.71
C GLU A 89 9.13 25.20 -2.09
N GLU A 90 8.54 26.10 -2.88
CA GLU A 90 7.16 25.95 -3.34
C GLU A 90 6.98 24.71 -4.23
N LEU A 91 7.98 24.42 -5.07
CA LEU A 91 7.96 23.25 -5.94
C LEU A 91 8.12 21.95 -5.15
N LEU A 92 9.03 21.90 -4.18
CA LEU A 92 9.21 20.74 -3.30
C LEU A 92 7.93 20.44 -2.52
N LYS A 93 7.25 21.47 -2.00
CA LYS A 93 5.96 21.30 -1.32
C LYS A 93 4.89 20.67 -2.23
N LYS A 94 4.78 21.13 -3.47
CA LYS A 94 3.85 20.54 -4.46
C LYS A 94 4.19 19.09 -4.78
N VAL A 95 5.49 18.77 -4.88
CA VAL A 95 5.95 17.39 -5.11
C VAL A 95 5.62 16.52 -3.90
N GLU A 96 5.82 17.01 -2.68
CA GLU A 96 5.47 16.32 -1.44
C GLU A 96 3.95 16.05 -1.35
N ASP A 97 3.11 17.04 -1.69
CA ASP A 97 1.65 16.87 -1.72
C ASP A 97 1.22 15.76 -2.71
N ILE A 98 1.88 15.68 -3.87
CA ILE A 98 1.66 14.60 -4.85
C ILE A 98 2.11 13.26 -4.27
N CYS A 99 3.25 13.21 -3.57
CA CYS A 99 3.73 11.99 -2.91
C CYS A 99 2.76 11.47 -1.87
N ASN A 100 2.24 12.37 -1.03
CA ASN A 100 1.26 12.05 -0.01
C ASN A 100 -0.02 11.48 -0.63
N SER A 101 -0.49 12.11 -1.71
CA SER A 101 -1.67 11.65 -2.45
C SER A 101 -1.47 10.27 -3.09
N LEU A 102 -0.30 10.03 -3.69
CA LEU A 102 0.06 8.73 -4.27
C LEU A 102 0.19 7.65 -3.19
N HIS A 103 0.84 7.97 -2.08
CA HIS A 103 0.99 7.06 -0.95
C HIS A 103 -0.36 6.68 -0.33
N GLU A 104 -1.29 7.62 -0.19
CA GLU A 104 -2.64 7.32 0.27
C GLU A 104 -3.36 6.38 -0.72
N ALA A 105 -3.28 6.66 -2.02
CA ALA A 105 -3.89 5.83 -3.06
C ALA A 105 -3.31 4.40 -3.05
N GLN A 106 -1.99 4.26 -2.90
CA GLN A 106 -1.32 2.97 -2.74
C GLN A 106 -1.79 2.24 -1.49
N THR A 107 -1.90 2.93 -0.37
CA THR A 107 -2.35 2.37 0.90
C THR A 107 -3.77 1.81 0.79
N VAL A 108 -4.67 2.53 0.12
CA VAL A 108 -6.03 2.05 -0.17
C VAL A 108 -6.00 0.82 -1.10
N ALA A 109 -5.14 0.82 -2.12
CA ALA A 109 -5.02 -0.32 -3.03
C ALA A 109 -4.49 -1.58 -2.30
N VAL A 110 -3.46 -1.43 -1.45
CA VAL A 110 -2.90 -2.49 -0.61
C VAL A 110 -3.94 -3.02 0.37
N ALA A 111 -4.73 -2.13 1.00
CA ALA A 111 -5.80 -2.53 1.92
C ALA A 111 -6.84 -3.42 1.21
N LYS A 112 -7.30 -3.01 0.03
CA LYS A 112 -8.24 -3.80 -0.79
C LYS A 112 -7.65 -5.14 -1.22
N ALA A 113 -6.39 -5.16 -1.63
CA ALA A 113 -5.68 -6.39 -1.99
C ALA A 113 -5.55 -7.34 -0.78
N THR A 114 -5.27 -6.79 0.40
CA THR A 114 -5.17 -7.52 1.68
C THR A 114 -6.50 -8.18 2.04
N ILE A 115 -7.61 -7.44 1.97
CA ILE A 115 -8.97 -7.99 2.21
C ILE A 115 -9.28 -9.13 1.22
N SER A 116 -8.94 -8.95 -0.06
CA SER A 116 -9.15 -9.97 -1.08
C SER A 116 -8.35 -11.24 -0.79
N ALA A 117 -7.09 -11.10 -0.38
CA ALA A 117 -6.24 -12.23 0.03
C ALA A 117 -6.80 -12.93 1.27
N LEU A 118 -7.22 -12.17 2.29
CA LEU A 118 -7.80 -12.69 3.53
C LEU A 118 -9.09 -13.48 3.27
N LYS A 119 -9.99 -12.96 2.42
CA LYS A 119 -11.21 -13.68 1.97
C LYS A 119 -10.89 -15.04 1.34
N LYS A 120 -9.82 -15.12 0.55
CA LYS A 120 -9.39 -16.39 -0.06
C LYS A 120 -8.88 -17.36 1.00
N LEU A 121 -8.07 -16.90 1.94
CA LEU A 121 -7.55 -17.71 3.05
C LEU A 121 -8.69 -18.24 3.93
N GLU A 122 -9.61 -17.37 4.35
CA GLU A 122 -10.79 -17.73 5.14
C GLU A 122 -11.60 -18.84 4.44
N LYS A 123 -11.95 -18.65 3.17
CA LYS A 123 -12.70 -19.62 2.37
C LYS A 123 -11.98 -20.96 2.27
N ASN A 124 -10.67 -20.93 2.02
CA ASN A 124 -9.87 -22.15 1.90
C ASN A 124 -9.90 -22.96 3.20
N VAL A 125 -9.68 -22.29 4.34
CA VAL A 125 -9.65 -22.96 5.65
C VAL A 125 -11.01 -23.50 6.04
N LYS A 126 -12.09 -22.74 5.85
CA LYS A 126 -13.46 -23.23 6.08
C LYS A 126 -13.78 -24.48 5.24
N ASN A 127 -13.34 -24.50 3.97
CA ASN A 127 -13.51 -25.67 3.10
C ASN A 127 -12.72 -26.89 3.60
N GLU A 128 -11.47 -26.70 4.01
CA GLU A 128 -10.65 -27.79 4.54
C GLU A 128 -11.23 -28.36 5.84
N ILE A 129 -11.69 -27.50 6.76
CA ILE A 129 -12.36 -27.94 7.99
C ILE A 129 -13.63 -28.71 7.68
N LYS A 130 -14.43 -28.25 6.72
CA LYS A 130 -15.64 -28.95 6.28
C LYS A 130 -15.31 -30.35 5.73
N LYS A 131 -14.23 -30.50 4.96
CA LYS A 131 -13.77 -31.81 4.47
C LYS A 131 -13.32 -32.71 5.62
N ILE A 132 -12.56 -32.18 6.59
CA ILE A 132 -12.11 -32.93 7.78
C ILE A 132 -13.31 -33.40 8.59
N ARG A 133 -14.26 -32.51 8.88
CA ARG A 133 -15.50 -32.86 9.60
C ARG A 133 -16.27 -33.96 8.87
N LYS A 134 -16.43 -33.85 7.56
CA LYS A 134 -17.11 -34.89 6.75
C LYS A 134 -16.38 -36.23 6.77
N LYS A 135 -15.05 -36.23 6.86
CA LYS A 135 -14.24 -37.46 6.81
C LYS A 135 -14.18 -38.21 8.14
N TYR A 136 -14.19 -37.49 9.26
CA TYR A 136 -13.89 -38.06 10.58
C TYR A 136 -15.00 -37.89 11.62
N LEU A 137 -15.99 -37.02 11.37
CA LEU A 137 -17.05 -36.67 12.33
C LEU A 137 -18.47 -36.80 11.73
N SER A 138 -18.59 -37.32 10.50
CA SER A 138 -19.85 -37.68 9.84
C SER A 138 -19.83 -39.17 9.55
#